data_AF-A0A956HXT5-F1
#
_entry.id   AF-A0A956HXT5-F1
#
_cell.length_a   1.000
_cell.length_b   1.000
_cell.length_c   1.000
_cell.angle_alpha   90.00
_cell.angle_beta   90.00
_cell.angle_gamma   90.00
#
_symmetry.space_group_name_H-M   'P 1'
#
loop_
_entity.id
_entity.type
_entity.pdbx_description
1 polymer ?
#
loop_
_entity_poly.entity_id
_entity_poly.type
_entity_poly.pdbx_seq_one_letter_code
_entity_poly.pdbx_strand_id
1 'polypeptide(L)'
;LVPTGATRVVEFVADALGDWAMHCHMTHHIMNQMGHDTAVMVGADGKRLNKSLRRSGTKLMPMGTGGMGGMAEMKMPVPTNSIPMHGGQGPFSYIDMGGMFTILKVREHPEQEDGSGWYKHPDGSVADVASEDDLRADGIDTKG
;
A
#
# COMPACT_ATOMS: atom_id res chain seq x y z
N LEU A 1 8.52 -13.50 10.34
CA LEU A 1 9.05 -13.85 9.00
C LEU A 1 8.81 -15.32 8.73
N VAL A 2 8.29 -15.67 7.55
CA VAL A 2 8.15 -17.07 7.08
C VAL A 2 9.27 -17.29 6.05
N PRO A 3 10.37 -17.97 6.41
CA PRO A 3 11.47 -18.18 5.47
C PRO A 3 11.10 -19.18 4.38
N THR A 4 11.81 -19.14 3.26
CA THR A 4 11.63 -20.09 2.15
C THR A 4 11.77 -21.53 2.64
N GLY A 5 10.83 -22.39 2.23
CA GLY A 5 10.81 -23.80 2.63
C GLY A 5 10.26 -24.06 4.04
N ALA A 6 9.77 -23.04 4.74
CA ALA A 6 9.12 -23.21 6.03
C ALA A 6 7.61 -22.98 5.95
N THR A 7 6.88 -23.66 6.84
CA THR A 7 5.46 -23.45 7.09
C THR A 7 5.26 -22.85 8.48
N ARG A 8 4.31 -21.93 8.60
CA ARG A 8 3.82 -21.42 9.88
C ARG A 8 2.31 -21.60 9.92
N VAL A 9 1.81 -22.03 11.06
CA VAL A 9 0.37 -22.07 11.37
C VAL A 9 0.07 -20.83 12.20
N VAL A 10 -0.97 -20.10 11.83
CA VAL A 10 -1.45 -18.93 12.54
C VAL A 10 -2.89 -19.20 12.93
N GLU A 11 -3.18 -19.13 14.22
CA GLU A 11 -4.51 -19.26 14.79
C GLU A 11 -4.87 -17.95 15.49
N PHE A 12 -6.09 -17.47 15.28
CA PHE A 12 -6.62 -16.29 15.93
C PHE A 12 -8.13 -16.39 16.07
N VAL A 13 -8.69 -15.65 17.04
CA VAL A 13 -10.13 -15.47 17.21
C VAL A 13 -10.52 -14.20 16.45
N ALA A 14 -11.49 -14.32 15.54
CA ALA A 14 -11.96 -13.21 14.73
C ALA A 14 -13.16 -12.49 15.40
N ASP A 15 -12.95 -11.95 16.60
CA ASP A 15 -13.99 -11.25 17.38
C ASP A 15 -14.05 -9.73 17.12
N ALA A 16 -13.03 -9.17 16.48
CA ALA A 16 -12.97 -7.76 16.10
C ALA A 16 -13.54 -7.55 14.68
N LEU A 17 -14.79 -7.11 14.60
CA LEU A 17 -15.45 -6.78 13.33
C LEU A 17 -14.70 -5.67 12.58
N GLY A 18 -14.50 -5.83 11.27
CA GLY A 18 -13.72 -4.87 10.49
C GLY A 18 -13.13 -5.43 9.20
N ASP A 19 -12.39 -4.56 8.52
CA ASP A 19 -11.53 -4.92 7.39
C ASP A 19 -10.07 -4.80 7.82
N TRP A 20 -9.39 -5.95 7.94
CA TRP A 20 -8.06 -6.04 8.53
C TRP A 20 -6.99 -6.24 7.46
N ALA A 21 -6.00 -5.36 7.47
CA ALA A 21 -4.83 -5.45 6.62
C ALA A 21 -3.95 -6.64 7.02
N MET A 22 -3.69 -7.55 6.08
CA MET A 22 -2.72 -8.61 6.23
C MET A 22 -1.70 -8.54 5.09
N HIS A 23 -0.45 -8.29 5.43
CA HIS A 23 0.62 -8.17 4.44
C HIS A 23 1.98 -8.53 5.03
N CYS A 24 2.97 -8.69 4.16
CA CYS A 24 4.35 -8.81 4.60
C CYS A 24 4.86 -7.44 5.09
N HIS A 25 5.35 -7.36 6.33
CA HIS A 25 5.86 -6.11 6.93
C HIS A 25 7.33 -5.80 6.53
N MET A 26 7.81 -6.36 5.42
CA MET A 26 9.12 -6.03 4.84
C MET A 26 8.91 -4.98 3.75
N THR A 27 9.51 -3.80 3.91
CA THR A 27 9.22 -2.62 3.08
C THR A 27 9.47 -2.85 1.58
N HIS A 28 10.42 -3.71 1.20
CA HIS A 28 10.67 -4.02 -0.21
C HIS A 28 9.80 -5.17 -0.76
N HIS A 29 9.01 -5.84 0.09
CA HIS A 29 8.10 -6.93 -0.29
C HIS A 29 6.68 -6.46 -0.63
N ILE A 30 6.33 -5.20 -0.37
CA ILE A 30 5.02 -4.65 -0.79
C ILE A 30 4.93 -4.44 -2.32
N MET A 31 5.98 -4.80 -3.05
CA MET A 31 6.10 -4.63 -4.51
C MET A 31 6.23 -5.98 -5.20
N ASN A 32 5.28 -6.28 -6.08
CA ASN A 32 5.14 -7.57 -6.75
C ASN A 32 6.22 -7.86 -7.81
N GLN A 33 6.84 -6.82 -8.41
CA GLN A 33 7.82 -7.00 -9.49
C GLN A 33 8.98 -6.02 -9.36
N MET A 34 9.90 -6.33 -8.44
CA MET A 34 11.17 -5.63 -8.35
C MET A 34 12.23 -6.38 -9.16
N GLY A 35 12.87 -5.66 -10.08
CA GLY A 35 14.03 -6.18 -10.79
C GLY A 35 15.23 -6.33 -9.86
N HIS A 36 15.98 -7.42 -9.98
CA HIS A 36 17.29 -7.58 -9.38
C HIS A 36 18.39 -6.98 -10.27
N ASP A 37 19.61 -6.87 -9.74
CA ASP A 37 20.79 -6.32 -10.44
C ASP A 37 20.63 -4.87 -10.94
N THR A 38 19.78 -4.10 -10.26
CA THR A 38 19.65 -2.66 -10.51
C THR A 38 20.66 -1.88 -9.67
N ALA A 39 21.18 -0.80 -10.23
CA ALA A 39 22.09 0.09 -9.49
C ALA A 39 21.35 0.77 -8.32
N VAL A 40 22.06 1.02 -7.22
CA VAL A 40 21.53 1.80 -6.10
C VAL A 40 21.24 3.22 -6.58
N MET A 41 19.97 3.62 -6.53
CA MET A 41 19.51 4.92 -7.03
C MET A 41 19.45 6.02 -5.96
N VAL A 42 19.83 5.73 -4.71
CA VAL A 42 19.81 6.69 -3.61
C VAL A 42 20.77 7.85 -3.91
N GLY A 43 20.26 9.09 -3.88
CA GLY A 43 21.02 10.30 -4.21
C GLY A 43 21.25 10.55 -5.70
N ALA A 44 20.74 9.69 -6.59
CA ALA A 44 20.84 9.89 -8.02
C ALA A 44 19.90 11.01 -8.51
N ASP A 45 20.36 11.82 -9.46
CA ASP A 45 19.52 12.82 -10.14
C ASP A 45 18.61 12.13 -11.17
N GLY A 46 17.38 11.82 -10.74
CA GLY A 46 16.35 11.20 -11.59
C GLY A 46 15.97 12.04 -12.82
N LYS A 47 16.11 13.38 -12.80
CA LYS A 47 15.80 14.24 -13.95
C LYS A 47 16.85 14.09 -15.04
N ARG A 48 18.13 14.11 -14.65
CA ARG A 48 19.25 13.91 -15.58
C ARG A 48 19.23 12.49 -16.16
N LEU A 49 18.93 11.49 -15.33
CA LEU A 49 18.80 10.11 -15.76
C LEU A 49 17.67 9.94 -16.79
N ASN A 50 16.48 10.46 -16.50
CA ASN A 50 15.34 10.41 -17.43
C ASN A 50 15.65 11.05 -18.78
N LYS A 51 16.36 12.19 -18.80
CA LYS A 51 16.77 12.85 -20.04
C LYS A 51 17.72 11.98 -20.87
N SER A 52 18.62 11.24 -20.22
CA SER A 52 19.55 10.32 -20.89
C SER A 52 18.83 9.09 -21.43
N LEU A 53 17.97 8.46 -20.62
CA LEU A 53 17.22 7.25 -20.99
C LEU A 53 16.27 7.49 -22.17
N ARG A 54 15.60 8.65 -22.21
CA ARG A 54 14.74 9.04 -23.35
C ARG A 54 15.51 9.13 -24.67
N ARG A 55 16.80 9.51 -24.63
CA ARG A 55 17.64 9.60 -25.84
C ARG A 55 18.15 8.24 -26.31
N SER A 56 18.35 7.29 -25.41
CA SER A 56 18.81 5.93 -25.74
C SER A 56 17.67 5.02 -26.22
N GLY A 57 16.41 5.46 -26.15
CA GLY A 57 15.25 4.64 -26.49
C GLY A 57 14.97 3.52 -25.48
N THR A 58 15.62 3.55 -24.32
CA THR A 58 15.43 2.56 -23.26
C THR A 58 14.05 2.74 -22.64
N LYS A 59 13.27 1.65 -22.59
CA LYS A 59 11.94 1.62 -21.94
C LYS A 59 12.06 1.46 -20.42
N LEU A 60 12.85 2.32 -19.78
CA LEU A 60 13.00 2.37 -18.32
C LEU A 60 12.31 3.64 -17.80
N MET A 61 11.40 3.46 -16.85
CA MET A 61 10.78 4.55 -16.09
C MET A 61 11.36 4.52 -14.68
N PRO A 62 12.21 5.48 -14.29
CA PRO A 62 12.68 5.61 -12.92
C PRO A 62 11.50 5.79 -11.98
N MET A 63 11.53 5.07 -10.87
CA MET A 63 10.57 5.24 -9.79
C MET A 63 10.65 6.69 -9.28
N GLY A 64 9.49 7.30 -9.01
CA GLY A 64 9.41 8.65 -8.44
C GLY A 64 10.01 8.72 -7.04
N THR A 65 10.36 9.91 -6.58
CA THR A 65 10.90 10.15 -5.23
C THR A 65 9.83 10.43 -4.17
N GLY A 66 8.56 10.55 -4.58
CA GLY A 66 7.43 10.93 -3.73
C GLY A 66 6.70 9.76 -3.05
N GLY A 67 7.23 8.53 -3.11
CA GLY A 67 6.57 7.33 -2.58
C GLY A 67 5.68 6.61 -3.61
N MET A 68 5.14 5.46 -3.20
CA MET A 68 4.42 4.54 -4.09
C MET A 68 3.00 5.00 -4.44
N GLY A 69 2.35 5.79 -3.57
CA GLY A 69 1.04 6.37 -3.87
C GLY A 69 1.01 7.18 -5.18
N GLY A 70 2.03 8.00 -5.45
CA GLY A 70 2.13 8.75 -6.71
C GLY A 70 2.40 7.86 -7.93
N MET A 71 2.88 6.63 -7.74
CA MET A 71 3.07 5.65 -8.83
C MET A 71 1.74 5.02 -9.27
N ALA A 72 0.76 4.92 -8.36
CA ALA A 72 -0.55 4.38 -8.67
C ALA A 72 -1.32 5.24 -9.70
N GLU A 73 -1.07 6.56 -9.69
CA GLU A 73 -1.68 7.50 -10.63
C GLU A 73 -1.07 7.42 -12.04
N MET A 74 0.12 6.82 -12.16
CA MET A 74 0.77 6.63 -13.46
C MET A 74 0.18 5.41 -14.17
N LYS A 75 -0.64 5.66 -15.19
CA LYS A 75 -1.22 4.63 -16.07
C LYS A 75 -0.16 3.98 -16.96
N MET A 76 0.60 3.05 -16.39
CA MET A 76 1.57 2.23 -17.13
C MET A 76 0.88 1.01 -17.74
N PRO A 77 1.22 0.62 -18.99
CA PRO A 77 0.74 -0.64 -19.55
C PRO A 77 1.21 -1.82 -18.70
N VAL A 78 0.28 -2.66 -18.27
CA VAL A 78 0.58 -3.88 -17.52
C VAL A 78 1.07 -4.96 -18.48
N PRO A 79 2.24 -5.58 -18.24
CA PRO A 79 2.70 -6.70 -19.06
C PRO A 79 1.71 -7.87 -19.05
N THR A 80 1.57 -8.54 -20.19
CA THR A 80 0.80 -9.79 -20.27
C THR A 80 1.37 -10.84 -19.32
N ASN A 81 0.49 -11.64 -18.70
CA ASN A 81 0.83 -12.67 -17.71
C ASN A 81 1.54 -12.17 -16.44
N SER A 82 1.33 -10.90 -16.08
CA SER A 82 1.87 -10.36 -14.82
C SER A 82 0.81 -10.36 -13.72
N ILE A 83 1.26 -10.61 -12.49
CA ILE A 83 0.43 -10.45 -11.29
C ILE A 83 0.08 -8.97 -11.08
N PRO A 84 -1.11 -8.65 -10.52
CA PRO A 84 -1.55 -7.27 -10.33
C PRO A 84 -0.49 -6.42 -9.62
N MET A 85 0.07 -5.48 -10.37
CA MET A 85 0.98 -4.44 -9.85
C MET A 85 0.22 -3.24 -9.30
N HIS A 86 -1.04 -3.12 -9.69
CA HIS A 86 -1.92 -2.08 -9.21
C HIS A 86 -2.50 -2.50 -7.86
N GLY A 87 -2.57 -1.53 -6.98
CA GLY A 87 -3.40 -1.57 -5.80
C GLY A 87 -4.89 -1.43 -6.12
N GLY A 88 -5.69 -1.23 -5.08
CA GLY A 88 -7.14 -1.10 -5.17
C GLY A 88 -7.65 0.11 -4.40
N GLN A 89 -8.85 0.57 -4.74
CA GLN A 89 -9.53 1.58 -3.92
C GLN A 89 -9.96 0.97 -2.59
N GLY A 90 -9.51 1.55 -1.48
CA GLY A 90 -9.97 1.22 -0.13
C GLY A 90 -11.10 2.13 0.33
N PRO A 91 -11.57 1.98 1.59
CA PRO A 91 -12.66 2.78 2.14
C PRO A 91 -12.25 4.23 2.42
N PHE A 92 -10.96 4.48 2.64
CA PHE A 92 -10.42 5.80 3.02
C PHE A 92 -9.46 6.40 2.00
N SER A 93 -8.81 5.58 1.17
CA SER A 93 -7.91 6.02 0.10
C SER A 93 -7.51 4.82 -0.77
N TYR A 94 -6.68 5.08 -1.78
CA TYR A 94 -6.05 4.04 -2.58
C TYR A 94 -5.05 3.23 -1.73
N ILE A 95 -5.18 1.91 -1.77
CA ILE A 95 -4.24 0.96 -1.17
C ILE A 95 -3.19 0.65 -2.22
N ASP A 96 -1.96 1.14 -2.04
CA ASP A 96 -0.87 1.07 -3.02
C ASP A 96 -0.06 -0.24 -3.00
N MET A 97 -0.43 -1.18 -2.13
CA MET A 97 0.31 -2.42 -1.84
C MET A 97 0.04 -3.60 -2.80
N GLY A 98 -0.50 -3.33 -3.99
CA GLY A 98 -0.66 -4.29 -5.09
C GLY A 98 -1.25 -5.66 -4.69
N GLY A 99 -0.86 -6.72 -5.42
CA GLY A 99 -1.22 -8.10 -5.07
C GLY A 99 -0.48 -8.72 -3.87
N MET A 100 0.27 -7.93 -3.10
CA MET A 100 0.95 -8.37 -1.85
C MET A 100 0.18 -8.00 -0.59
N PHE A 101 -1.05 -7.50 -0.76
CA PHE A 101 -1.94 -7.08 0.31
C PHE A 101 -3.18 -7.97 0.34
N THR A 102 -3.56 -8.41 1.53
CA THR A 102 -4.79 -9.16 1.79
C THR A 102 -5.66 -8.38 2.73
N ILE A 103 -6.97 -8.38 2.48
CA ILE A 103 -7.97 -7.79 3.37
C ILE A 103 -8.77 -8.92 3.98
N LEU A 104 -8.57 -9.14 5.28
CA LEU A 104 -9.36 -10.07 6.05
C LEU A 104 -10.64 -9.37 6.51
N LYS A 105 -11.78 -9.78 5.93
CA LYS A 105 -13.09 -9.26 6.28
C LYS A 105 -13.66 -10.06 7.45
N VAL A 106 -13.82 -9.42 8.60
CA VAL A 106 -14.47 -10.01 9.79
C VAL A 106 -15.86 -9.41 9.91
N ARG A 107 -16.87 -10.28 9.95
CA ARG A 107 -18.30 -9.93 9.90
C ARG A 107 -19.08 -10.73 10.94
N GLU A 108 -20.21 -10.18 11.37
CA GLU A 108 -21.15 -10.87 12.27
C GLU A 108 -21.86 -12.04 11.55
N HIS A 109 -22.23 -11.83 10.29
CA HIS A 109 -22.88 -12.82 9.42
C HIS A 109 -22.04 -13.06 8.15
N PRO A 110 -20.88 -13.71 8.25
CA PRO A 110 -19.96 -13.90 7.13
C PRO A 110 -20.58 -14.70 5.97
N GLU A 111 -21.56 -15.55 6.23
CA GLU A 111 -22.27 -16.35 5.23
C GLU A 111 -23.18 -15.53 4.30
N GLN A 112 -23.47 -14.27 4.67
CA GLN A 112 -24.31 -13.35 3.90
C GLN A 112 -23.49 -12.29 3.14
N GLU A 113 -22.17 -12.27 3.33
CA GLU A 113 -21.27 -11.28 2.76
C GLU A 113 -20.88 -11.65 1.31
N ASP A 114 -20.98 -10.70 0.39
CA ASP A 114 -20.59 -10.89 -1.03
C ASP A 114 -19.11 -10.56 -1.30
N GLY A 115 -18.41 -9.99 -0.31
CA GLY A 115 -16.99 -9.67 -0.34
C GLY A 115 -16.65 -8.38 -1.08
N SER A 116 -17.62 -7.70 -1.67
CA SER A 116 -17.43 -6.48 -2.48
C SER A 116 -17.47 -5.18 -1.64
N GLY A 117 -18.16 -5.22 -0.49
CA GLY A 117 -18.37 -4.05 0.37
C GLY A 117 -17.27 -3.81 1.42
N TRP A 118 -17.18 -2.57 1.89
CA TRP A 118 -16.35 -2.16 3.03
C TRP A 118 -17.11 -2.30 4.34
N TYR A 119 -16.39 -2.57 5.43
CA TYR A 119 -16.96 -2.58 6.77
C TYR A 119 -17.54 -1.20 7.11
N LYS A 120 -18.78 -1.18 7.58
CA LYS A 120 -19.42 0.05 8.04
C LYS A 120 -18.97 0.35 9.47
N HIS A 121 -18.02 1.26 9.59
CA HIS A 121 -17.52 1.71 10.88
C HIS A 121 -18.64 2.36 11.70
N PRO A 122 -18.75 2.07 13.01
CA PRO A 122 -19.65 2.78 13.91
C PRO A 122 -19.40 4.30 13.90
N ASP A 123 -20.45 5.08 14.10
CA ASP A 123 -20.34 6.54 14.15
C ASP A 123 -19.34 6.97 15.25
N GLY A 124 -18.46 7.91 14.91
CA GLY A 124 -17.41 8.41 15.82
C GLY A 124 -16.22 7.48 16.04
N SER A 125 -16.15 6.31 15.37
CA SER A 125 -15.01 5.38 15.49
C SER A 125 -13.90 5.60 14.45
N VAL A 126 -14.19 6.33 13.38
CA VAL A 126 -13.21 6.67 12.33
C VAL A 126 -12.43 7.90 12.79
N ALA A 127 -11.11 7.86 12.62
CA ALA A 127 -10.26 9.02 12.89
C ALA A 127 -10.67 10.20 11.99
N ASP A 128 -10.71 11.39 12.58
CA ASP A 128 -10.98 12.64 11.90
C ASP A 128 -9.87 13.65 12.20
N VAL A 129 -9.92 14.82 11.56
CA VAL A 129 -9.02 15.93 11.82
C VAL A 129 -9.17 16.36 13.29
N ALA A 130 -8.08 16.26 14.04
CA ALA A 130 -8.04 16.72 15.43
C ALA A 130 -8.38 18.21 15.51
N SER A 131 -9.24 18.59 16.46
CA SER A 131 -9.56 19.99 16.69
C SER A 131 -8.36 20.75 17.28
N GLU A 132 -8.35 22.08 17.19
CA GLU A 132 -7.29 22.88 17.84
C GLU A 132 -7.23 22.64 19.34
N ASP A 133 -8.36 22.34 19.97
CA ASP A 133 -8.44 22.08 21.40
C ASP A 133 -7.88 20.69 21.75
N ASP A 134 -8.14 19.67 20.93
CA ASP A 134 -7.52 18.34 21.10
C ASP A 134 -6.01 18.42 20.93
N LEU A 135 -5.55 19.11 19.89
CA LEU A 135 -4.12 19.32 19.64
C LEU A 135 -3.46 20.07 20.80
N ARG A 136 -4.12 21.10 21.35
CA ARG A 136 -3.61 21.84 22.51
C ARG A 136 -3.59 20.98 23.78
N ALA A 137 -4.61 20.15 24.00
CA ALA A 137 -4.67 19.22 25.13
C ALA A 137 -3.51 18.21 25.08
N ASP A 138 -3.13 17.78 23.88
CA ASP A 138 -1.98 16.89 23.63
C ASP A 138 -0.63 17.63 23.57
N GLY A 139 -0.61 18.96 23.79
CA GLY A 139 0.61 19.76 23.78
C GLY A 139 1.22 19.98 22.39
N ILE A 140 0.44 19.79 21.33
CA ILE A 140 0.84 20.00 19.93
C ILE A 140 0.55 21.46 19.56
N ASP A 141 1.62 22.24 19.36
CA ASP A 141 1.50 23.62 18.88
C ASP A 141 1.33 23.65 17.35
N THR A 142 0.17 24.09 16.88
CA THR A 142 -0.13 24.27 15.46
C THR A 142 0.29 25.62 14.92
N LYS A 143 0.72 26.55 15.79
CA LYS A 143 1.14 27.91 15.46
C LYS A 143 2.63 28.07 15.77
N GLY A 144 3.46 27.34 15.03
CA GLY A 144 4.92 27.56 15.03
C GLY A 144 5.29 29.02 14.76
#